data_AF-A0A4Z1HLZ7-F1
#
_entry.id   AF-A0A4Z1HLZ7-F1
#
_cell.length_a   1.000
_cell.length_b   1.000
_cell.length_c   1.000
_cell.angle_alpha   90.00
_cell.angle_beta   90.00
_cell.angle_gamma   90.00
#
_symmetry.space_group_name_H-M   'P 1'
#
loop_
_entity.id
_entity.type
_entity.pdbx_description
1 polymer ?
#
loop_
_entity_poly.entity_id
_entity_poly.type
_entity_poly.pdbx_seq_one_letter_code
_entity_poly.pdbx_strand_id
1 'polypeptide(L)'
;MHTNLLLVTAFATSALAVSVPRAATSSSLIPDVQWKVSGFTRPCTATICTYNFTISVIPSSGPIVNIPCLYNDSSSTPPTSSTPQTHSYSALSCSSTLVNGKPVPSAWQVNWGYNPNGDFAVMTIVDTLGGNDAFFGWNQITSTTSFEDKGPNTVYKLGTFT
;
A
#
# COMPACT_ATOMS: atom_id res chain seq x y z
N MET A 1 58.78 -15.12 48.79
CA MET A 1 58.44 -14.84 47.38
C MET A 1 56.93 -14.69 47.29
N HIS A 2 56.49 -13.61 46.67
CA HIS A 2 55.11 -13.18 46.49
C HIS A 2 54.35 -14.14 45.55
N THR A 3 53.02 -14.29 45.71
CA THR A 3 52.00 -13.84 44.73
C THR A 3 50.59 -14.41 45.03
N ASN A 4 49.72 -13.50 45.48
CA ASN A 4 48.32 -13.21 45.13
C ASN A 4 47.32 -14.31 44.68
N LEU A 5 46.33 -14.51 45.55
CA LEU A 5 44.87 -14.27 45.40
C LEU A 5 44.31 -14.01 43.99
N LEU A 6 43.19 -14.67 43.66
CA LEU A 6 42.04 -14.06 42.97
C LEU A 6 40.74 -14.82 43.28
N LEU A 7 39.85 -14.17 44.03
CA LEU A 7 38.45 -14.54 44.24
C LEU A 7 37.65 -14.06 43.03
N VAL A 8 36.81 -14.94 42.44
CA VAL A 8 35.85 -14.54 41.40
C VAL A 8 34.45 -14.49 42.02
N THR A 9 33.91 -13.29 42.22
CA THR A 9 32.52 -13.08 42.61
C THR A 9 31.64 -13.03 41.36
N ALA A 10 30.76 -14.03 41.20
CA ALA A 10 29.76 -14.04 40.15
C ALA A 10 28.54 -13.23 40.60
N PHE A 11 28.24 -12.11 39.92
CA PHE A 11 26.99 -11.38 40.06
C PHE A 11 25.93 -12.03 39.16
N ALA A 12 24.92 -12.66 39.76
CA ALA A 12 23.74 -13.14 39.05
C ALA A 12 22.74 -11.99 38.87
N THR A 13 22.58 -11.51 37.64
CA THR A 13 21.54 -10.54 37.28
C THR A 13 20.27 -11.26 36.87
N SER A 14 19.24 -11.19 37.73
CA SER A 14 17.90 -11.68 37.43
C SER A 14 17.22 -10.74 36.44
N ALA A 15 16.99 -11.20 35.20
CA ALA A 15 16.19 -10.48 34.22
C ALA A 15 14.70 -10.69 34.51
N LEU A 16 13.98 -9.63 34.91
CA LEU A 16 12.53 -9.63 34.94
C LEU A 16 12.02 -9.50 33.50
N ALA A 17 11.45 -10.58 32.96
CA ALA A 17 10.74 -10.54 31.69
C ALA A 17 9.39 -9.83 31.89
N VAL A 18 9.34 -8.53 31.60
CA VAL A 18 8.08 -7.80 31.52
C VAL A 18 7.39 -8.22 30.22
N SER A 19 6.31 -8.99 30.34
CA SER A 19 5.41 -9.26 29.21
C SER A 19 4.71 -7.95 28.84
N VAL A 20 5.20 -7.28 27.78
CA VAL A 20 4.51 -6.15 27.16
C VAL A 20 3.19 -6.69 26.60
N PRO A 21 2.02 -6.13 26.99
CA PRO A 21 0.77 -6.50 26.36
C PRO A 21 0.88 -6.21 24.87
N ARG A 22 0.74 -7.24 24.04
CA ARG A 22 0.56 -7.04 22.60
C ARG A 22 -0.73 -6.25 22.44
N ALA A 23 -0.64 -4.98 22.06
CA ALA A 23 -1.80 -4.20 21.67
C ALA A 23 -2.55 -5.02 20.63
N ALA A 24 -3.80 -5.40 20.94
CA ALA A 24 -4.69 -5.94 19.93
C ALA A 24 -4.89 -4.81 18.93
N THR A 25 -4.24 -4.90 17.77
CA THR A 25 -4.48 -4.00 16.65
C THR A 25 -5.92 -4.24 16.21
N SER A 26 -6.83 -3.45 16.77
CA SER A 26 -8.20 -3.40 16.29
C SER A 26 -8.15 -2.71 14.93
N SER A 27 -7.95 -3.51 13.88
CA SER A 27 -8.31 -3.08 12.53
C SER A 27 -9.79 -2.72 12.56
N SER A 28 -10.11 -1.42 12.59
CA SER A 28 -11.49 -0.97 12.63
C SER A 28 -12.02 -1.00 11.20
N LEU A 29 -12.46 -2.18 10.79
CA LEU A 29 -13.25 -2.42 9.59
C LEU A 29 -14.35 -1.36 9.49
N ILE A 30 -14.52 -0.76 8.32
CA ILE A 30 -15.65 0.13 8.03
C ILE A 30 -16.79 -0.77 7.55
N PRO A 31 -17.85 -0.95 8.35
CA PRO A 31 -18.97 -1.80 7.94
C PRO A 31 -19.65 -1.18 6.72
N ASP A 32 -20.37 -2.02 5.97
CA ASP A 32 -21.31 -1.58 4.94
C ASP A 32 -20.72 -0.86 3.72
N VAL A 33 -19.41 -0.93 3.53
CA VAL A 33 -18.74 -0.46 2.31
C VAL A 33 -17.66 -1.46 1.88
N GLN A 34 -17.66 -1.78 0.59
CA GLN A 34 -16.61 -2.59 -0.03
C GLN A 34 -16.09 -1.88 -1.26
N TRP A 35 -14.80 -2.05 -1.55
CA TRP A 35 -14.18 -1.45 -2.73
C TRP A 35 -13.73 -2.52 -3.71
N LYS A 36 -13.93 -2.26 -5.00
CA LYS A 36 -13.46 -3.12 -6.09
C LYS A 36 -12.55 -2.31 -7.01
N VAL A 37 -11.49 -2.92 -7.51
CA VAL A 37 -10.68 -2.39 -8.62
C VAL A 37 -11.04 -3.14 -9.89
N SER A 38 -11.35 -2.41 -10.95
CA SER A 38 -11.70 -2.98 -12.25
C SER A 38 -10.97 -2.34 -13.41
N GLY A 39 -10.76 -3.12 -14.47
CA GLY A 39 -10.17 -2.64 -15.72
C GLY A 39 -8.73 -2.17 -15.56
N PHE A 40 -7.96 -2.81 -14.66
CA PHE A 40 -6.61 -2.40 -14.37
C PHE A 40 -5.65 -2.72 -15.52
N THR A 41 -5.04 -1.68 -16.08
CA THR A 41 -3.97 -1.76 -17.07
C THR A 41 -2.74 -0.99 -16.60
N ARG A 42 -1.57 -1.54 -16.94
CA ARG A 42 -0.26 -0.99 -16.59
C ARG A 42 0.75 -1.17 -17.72
N PRO A 43 0.59 -0.51 -18.87
CA PRO A 43 1.65 -0.46 -19.87
C PRO A 43 2.88 0.26 -19.30
N CYS A 44 4.06 -0.32 -19.51
CA CYS A 44 5.32 0.23 -19.06
C CYS A 44 6.31 0.37 -20.22
N THR A 45 7.04 1.48 -20.21
CA THR A 45 8.27 1.70 -21.00
C THR A 45 9.48 1.57 -20.06
N ALA A 46 10.68 1.87 -20.57
CA ALA A 46 11.90 1.88 -19.75
C ALA A 46 11.86 2.93 -18.63
N THR A 47 11.08 4.01 -18.77
CA THR A 47 11.14 5.17 -17.87
C THR A 47 9.80 5.57 -17.26
N ILE A 48 8.68 5.00 -17.74
CA ILE A 48 7.33 5.31 -17.25
C ILE A 48 6.45 4.06 -17.26
N CYS A 49 5.67 3.84 -16.20
CA CYS A 49 4.51 2.97 -16.17
C CYS A 49 3.23 3.81 -16.04
N THR A 50 2.25 3.60 -16.91
CA THR A 50 0.96 4.29 -16.83
C THR A 50 -0.05 3.36 -16.19
N TYR A 51 -0.62 3.75 -15.07
CA TYR A 51 -1.65 2.99 -14.36
C TYR A 51 -3.02 3.55 -14.72
N ASN A 52 -3.91 2.69 -15.20
CA ASN A 52 -5.28 3.05 -15.53
C ASN A 52 -6.24 1.98 -14.98
N PHE A 53 -7.18 2.38 -14.14
CA PHE A 53 -8.19 1.51 -13.54
C PHE A 53 -9.38 2.32 -13.03
N THR A 54 -10.42 1.64 -12.55
CA THR A 54 -11.55 2.27 -11.86
C THR A 54 -11.69 1.67 -10.47
N ILE A 55 -11.89 2.55 -9.48
CA ILE A 55 -12.28 2.19 -8.11
C ILE A 55 -13.80 2.23 -8.05
N SER A 56 -14.44 1.12 -7.73
CA SER A 56 -15.88 1.09 -7.44
C SER A 56 -16.08 1.07 -5.94
N VAL A 57 -16.71 2.12 -5.40
CA VAL A 57 -17.17 2.20 -4.01
C VAL A 57 -18.58 1.62 -3.96
N ILE A 58 -18.71 0.48 -3.29
CA ILE A 58 -19.93 -0.33 -3.24
C ILE A 58 -20.51 -0.21 -1.83
N PRO A 59 -21.49 0.70 -1.61
CA PRO A 59 -22.19 0.77 -0.33
C PRO A 59 -23.17 -0.40 -0.19
N SER A 60 -23.56 -0.71 1.05
CA SER A 60 -24.61 -1.69 1.34
C SER A 60 -26.00 -1.30 0.81
N SER A 61 -26.22 0.00 0.59
CA SER A 61 -27.43 0.56 -0.01
C SER A 61 -27.12 1.81 -0.83
N GLY A 62 -27.89 2.03 -1.89
CA GLY A 62 -27.69 3.16 -2.81
C GLY A 62 -26.80 2.84 -4.01
N PRO A 63 -26.43 3.86 -4.80
CA PRO A 63 -25.68 3.68 -6.04
C PRO A 63 -24.20 3.41 -5.79
N ILE A 64 -23.60 2.58 -6.65
CA ILE A 64 -22.15 2.41 -6.73
C ILE A 64 -21.53 3.69 -7.28
N VAL A 65 -20.48 4.18 -6.63
CA VAL A 65 -19.69 5.33 -7.12
C VAL A 65 -18.42 4.81 -7.79
N ASN A 66 -18.18 5.23 -9.02
CA ASN A 66 -16.98 4.86 -9.77
C ASN A 66 -16.01 6.04 -9.84
N ILE A 67 -14.78 5.83 -9.37
CA ILE A 67 -13.69 6.80 -9.42
C ILE A 67 -12.67 6.29 -10.44
N PRO A 68 -12.58 6.89 -11.64
CA PRO A 68 -11.53 6.55 -12.59
C PRO A 68 -10.18 7.01 -12.06
N CYS A 69 -9.14 6.21 -12.25
CA CYS A 69 -7.79 6.55 -11.86
C CYS A 69 -6.84 6.38 -13.04
N LEU A 70 -6.17 7.48 -13.38
CA LEU A 70 -5.08 7.52 -14.34
C LEU A 70 -3.91 8.28 -13.74
N TYR A 71 -2.77 7.64 -13.62
CA TYR A 71 -1.53 8.30 -13.21
C TYR A 71 -0.31 7.61 -13.83
N ASN A 72 0.80 8.34 -13.87
CA ASN A 72 2.08 7.85 -14.33
C ASN A 72 3.01 7.68 -13.14
N ASP A 73 3.64 6.53 -13.08
CA ASP A 73 4.80 6.28 -12.26
C ASP A 73 6.04 6.40 -13.15
N SER A 74 6.90 7.37 -12.87
CA SER A 74 8.10 7.62 -13.65
C SER A 74 9.33 7.48 -12.79
N SER A 75 10.50 7.47 -13.42
CA SER A 75 11.77 7.46 -12.68
C SER A 75 11.99 8.67 -11.77
N SER A 76 11.18 9.72 -11.88
CA SER A 76 11.18 10.89 -10.99
C SER A 76 10.16 10.80 -9.86
N THR A 77 9.24 9.83 -9.89
CA THR A 77 8.29 9.60 -8.80
C THR A 77 9.04 9.12 -7.57
N PRO A 78 8.91 9.76 -6.40
CA PRO A 78 9.54 9.28 -5.17
C PRO A 78 8.92 7.95 -4.70
N PRO A 79 9.73 6.95 -4.32
CA PRO A 79 11.19 6.90 -4.42
C PRO A 79 11.66 6.74 -5.87
N THR A 80 12.53 7.64 -6.33
CA THR A 80 13.00 7.68 -7.72
C THR A 80 13.72 6.39 -8.09
N SER A 81 13.25 5.70 -9.13
CA SER A 81 13.85 4.46 -9.63
C SER A 81 14.13 4.53 -11.12
N SER A 82 15.29 4.05 -11.55
CA SER A 82 15.58 3.82 -12.98
C SER A 82 14.74 2.70 -13.59
N THR A 83 13.96 1.97 -12.77
CA THR A 83 13.08 0.86 -13.18
C THR A 83 11.65 1.06 -12.63
N PRO A 84 10.82 1.89 -13.30
CA PRO A 84 9.40 2.09 -12.95
C PRO A 84 8.60 0.79 -12.83
N GLN A 85 9.01 -0.24 -13.58
CA GLN A 85 8.36 -1.55 -13.57
C GLN A 85 8.42 -2.26 -12.21
N THR A 86 9.44 -1.98 -11.39
CA THR A 86 9.80 -2.82 -10.24
C THR A 86 10.06 -2.03 -8.96
N HIS A 87 9.65 -0.77 -8.87
CA HIS A 87 9.77 -0.02 -7.62
C HIS A 87 8.41 0.22 -6.96
N SER A 88 8.48 0.47 -5.65
CA SER A 88 7.32 0.78 -4.82
C SER A 88 7.21 2.29 -4.66
N TYR A 89 5.99 2.83 -4.56
CA TYR A 89 5.73 4.25 -4.31
C TYR A 89 4.53 4.43 -3.36
N SER A 90 4.32 5.66 -2.90
CA SER A 90 3.22 6.01 -2.00
C SER A 90 2.65 7.38 -2.29
N ALA A 91 1.38 7.57 -1.92
CA ALA A 91 0.66 8.84 -1.93
C ALA A 91 0.55 9.48 -3.32
N LEU A 92 0.48 8.67 -4.39
CA LEU A 92 0.15 9.19 -5.71
C LEU A 92 -1.34 9.46 -5.81
N SER A 93 -1.71 10.70 -6.10
CA SER A 93 -3.10 11.06 -6.33
C SER A 93 -3.63 10.38 -7.60
N CYS A 94 -4.77 9.71 -7.44
CA CYS A 94 -5.61 9.33 -8.54
C CYS A 94 -6.15 10.60 -9.21
N SER A 95 -6.02 10.69 -10.53
CA SER A 95 -6.59 11.76 -11.35
C SER A 95 -7.42 11.15 -12.47
N SER A 96 -8.69 11.54 -12.59
CA SER A 96 -9.56 11.12 -13.69
C SER A 96 -9.71 12.18 -14.78
N THR A 97 -9.29 13.42 -14.50
CA THR A 97 -9.68 14.58 -15.30
C THR A 97 -8.47 15.49 -15.49
N LEU A 98 -8.26 15.89 -16.74
CA LEU A 98 -7.30 16.95 -17.07
C LEU A 98 -8.07 18.27 -17.18
N VAL A 99 -7.65 19.28 -16.44
CA VAL A 99 -8.11 20.67 -16.61
C VAL A 99 -6.94 21.46 -17.16
N ASN A 100 -7.11 22.06 -18.35
CA ASN A 100 -6.06 22.76 -19.08
C ASN A 100 -4.78 21.92 -19.27
N GLY A 101 -4.95 20.63 -19.58
CA GLY A 101 -3.85 19.68 -19.78
C GLY A 101 -3.13 19.24 -18.51
N LYS A 102 -3.60 19.64 -17.32
CA LYS A 102 -3.02 19.23 -16.03
C LYS A 102 -3.97 18.29 -15.27
N PRO A 103 -3.45 17.21 -14.66
CA PRO A 103 -4.21 16.35 -13.75
C PRO A 103 -4.86 17.18 -12.64
N VAL A 104 -6.16 16.97 -12.41
CA VAL A 104 -6.86 17.47 -11.21
C VAL A 104 -6.72 16.40 -10.14
N PRO A 105 -5.96 16.64 -9.06
CA PRO A 105 -5.79 15.66 -8.00
C PRO A 105 -7.13 15.37 -7.34
N SER A 106 -7.46 14.09 -7.17
CA SER A 106 -8.58 13.68 -6.32
C SER A 106 -8.10 13.41 -4.88
N ALA A 107 -9.06 13.32 -3.96
CA ALA A 107 -8.82 12.85 -2.60
C ALA A 107 -8.40 11.38 -2.52
N TRP A 108 -8.49 10.64 -3.61
CA TRP A 108 -8.08 9.25 -3.69
C TRP A 108 -6.60 9.17 -3.99
N GLN A 109 -5.87 8.46 -3.14
CA GLN A 109 -4.44 8.21 -3.30
C GLN A 109 -4.19 6.72 -3.46
N VAL A 110 -3.05 6.42 -4.07
CA VAL A 110 -2.61 5.06 -4.35
C VAL A 110 -1.19 4.88 -3.86
N ASN A 111 -0.97 3.80 -3.13
CA ASN A 111 0.35 3.27 -2.81
C ASN A 111 0.53 1.96 -3.57
N TRP A 112 1.76 1.69 -3.99
CA TRP A 112 2.11 0.48 -4.71
C TRP A 112 3.34 -0.13 -4.07
N GLY A 113 3.18 -1.33 -3.53
CA GLY A 113 4.28 -2.12 -2.98
C GLY A 113 4.60 -3.28 -3.90
N TYR A 114 5.77 -3.27 -4.53
CA TYR A 114 6.26 -4.37 -5.34
C TYR A 114 7.21 -5.29 -4.55
N ASN A 115 7.01 -6.59 -4.68
CA ASN A 115 7.90 -7.63 -4.15
C ASN A 115 8.70 -8.28 -5.30
N PRO A 116 10.02 -8.01 -5.39
CA PRO A 116 10.85 -8.55 -6.47
C PRO A 116 11.05 -10.06 -6.41
N ASN A 117 10.90 -10.68 -5.25
CA ASN A 117 11.18 -12.11 -5.07
C ASN A 117 10.05 -13.02 -5.59
N GLY A 118 8.86 -12.46 -5.84
CA GLY A 118 7.68 -13.22 -6.26
C GLY A 118 6.93 -12.64 -7.45
N ASP A 119 7.45 -11.57 -8.07
CA ASP A 119 6.74 -10.78 -9.10
C ASP A 119 5.29 -10.48 -8.71
N PHE A 120 5.13 -9.89 -7.52
CA PHE A 120 3.84 -9.59 -6.92
C PHE A 120 3.80 -8.14 -6.48
N ALA A 121 2.65 -7.50 -6.59
CA ALA A 121 2.44 -6.18 -6.02
C ALA A 121 1.11 -6.03 -5.30
N VAL A 122 1.11 -5.16 -4.30
CA VAL A 122 -0.08 -4.70 -3.59
C VAL A 122 -0.31 -3.23 -3.92
N MET A 123 -1.50 -2.93 -4.41
CA MET A 123 -2.05 -1.59 -4.44
C MET A 123 -2.83 -1.33 -3.16
N THR A 124 -2.46 -0.29 -2.42
CA THR A 124 -3.30 0.28 -1.36
C THR A 124 -4.00 1.50 -1.93
N ILE A 125 -5.32 1.47 -1.92
CA ILE A 125 -6.15 2.62 -2.26
C ILE A 125 -6.52 3.31 -0.96
N VAL A 126 -6.39 4.64 -0.93
CA VAL A 126 -6.67 5.48 0.23
C VAL A 126 -7.66 6.57 -0.15
N ASP A 127 -8.79 6.64 0.53
CA ASP A 127 -9.65 7.83 0.52
C ASP A 127 -9.18 8.76 1.65
N THR A 128 -8.43 9.81 1.28
CA THR A 128 -7.85 10.73 2.27
C THR A 128 -8.89 11.60 2.97
N LEU A 129 -10.05 11.83 2.35
CA LEU A 129 -11.15 12.58 2.98
C LEU A 129 -11.97 11.68 3.90
N GLY A 130 -12.26 10.46 3.44
CA GLY A 130 -12.95 9.45 4.25
C GLY A 130 -12.09 8.87 5.36
N GLY A 131 -10.77 8.98 5.27
CA GLY A 131 -9.81 8.43 6.23
C GLY A 131 -9.79 6.91 6.23
N ASN A 132 -9.93 6.28 5.05
CA ASN A 132 -10.08 4.84 4.89
C ASN A 132 -9.16 4.27 3.81
N ASP A 133 -8.86 2.98 3.89
CA ASP A 133 -8.05 2.25 2.92
C ASP A 133 -8.57 0.84 2.59
N ALA A 134 -8.12 0.32 1.44
CA ALA A 134 -8.30 -1.07 1.04
C ALA A 134 -7.11 -1.54 0.21
N PHE A 135 -6.88 -2.85 0.20
CA PHE A 135 -5.69 -3.49 -0.37
C PHE A 135 -6.07 -4.43 -1.50
N PHE A 136 -5.33 -4.41 -2.61
CA PHE A 136 -5.58 -5.23 -3.79
C PHE A 136 -4.25 -5.76 -4.33
N GLY A 137 -4.16 -7.07 -4.59
CA GLY A 137 -2.90 -7.71 -4.96
C GLY A 137 -2.97 -8.43 -6.30
N TRP A 138 -1.89 -8.33 -7.08
CA TRP A 138 -1.72 -9.01 -8.37
C TRP A 138 -0.33 -9.64 -8.48
N ASN A 139 -0.26 -10.72 -9.25
CA ASN A 139 0.99 -11.40 -9.61
C ASN A 139 1.38 -11.04 -11.05
N GLN A 140 2.59 -11.46 -11.45
CA GLN A 140 3.10 -11.35 -12.82
C GLN A 140 3.16 -9.89 -13.30
N ILE A 141 3.51 -8.98 -12.39
CA ILE A 141 3.52 -7.52 -12.59
C ILE A 141 4.47 -7.09 -13.70
N THR A 142 5.57 -7.82 -13.90
CA THR A 142 6.58 -7.48 -14.91
C THR A 142 6.24 -7.96 -16.32
N SER A 143 5.36 -8.96 -16.45
CA SER A 143 5.03 -9.60 -17.74
C SER A 143 3.61 -9.31 -18.23
N THR A 144 2.76 -8.75 -17.37
CA THR A 144 1.35 -8.48 -17.66
C THR A 144 1.07 -6.99 -17.78
N THR A 145 0.25 -6.61 -18.76
CA THR A 145 -0.18 -5.22 -18.97
C THR A 145 -1.66 -4.98 -18.66
N SER A 146 -2.48 -6.04 -18.60
CA SER A 146 -3.90 -6.00 -18.26
C SER A 146 -4.19 -7.06 -17.21
N PHE A 147 -4.79 -6.65 -16.10
CA PHE A 147 -4.95 -7.47 -14.91
C PHE A 147 -6.42 -7.78 -14.65
N GLU A 148 -6.69 -8.90 -13.97
CA GLU A 148 -8.05 -9.20 -13.54
C GLU A 148 -8.58 -8.18 -12.53
N ASP A 149 -9.90 -8.02 -12.51
CA ASP A 149 -10.61 -7.28 -11.48
C ASP A 149 -10.34 -7.88 -10.08
N LYS A 150 -10.20 -7.03 -9.06
CA LYS A 150 -10.00 -7.45 -7.66
C LYS A 150 -11.04 -6.84 -6.72
N GLY A 151 -11.44 -7.63 -5.73
CA GLY A 151 -12.50 -7.29 -4.80
C GLY A 151 -13.88 -7.80 -5.26
N PRO A 152 -14.97 -7.38 -4.60
CA PRO A 152 -15.01 -6.37 -3.54
C PRO A 152 -14.20 -6.77 -2.29
N ASN A 153 -13.36 -5.87 -1.81
CA ASN A 153 -12.56 -6.05 -0.60
C ASN A 153 -13.10 -5.19 0.53
N THR A 154 -12.89 -5.67 1.74
CA THR A 154 -13.15 -4.92 2.97
C THR A 154 -12.37 -3.61 3.00
N VAL A 155 -13.02 -2.58 3.53
CA VAL A 155 -12.45 -1.26 3.77
C VAL A 155 -12.13 -1.11 5.25
N TYR A 156 -11.02 -0.45 5.55
CA TYR A 156 -10.56 -0.23 6.91
C TYR A 156 -10.33 1.25 7.16
N LYS A 157 -10.35 1.64 8.43
CA LYS A 157 -9.93 2.98 8.81
C LYS A 157 -8.41 3.10 8.67
N LEU A 158 -7.96 4.22 8.12
CA LEU A 158 -6.55 4.51 7.92
C LEU A 158 -5.78 4.46 9.25
N GLY A 159 -4.58 3.88 9.23
CA GLY A 159 -3.69 3.81 10.40
C GLY A 159 -4.07 2.74 11.43
N THR A 160 -5.01 1.83 11.11
CA THR A 160 -5.40 0.74 12.01
C THR A 160 -4.59 -0.55 11.85
N PHE A 161 -3.73 -0.60 10.84
CA PHE A 161 -2.68 -1.61 10.70
C PHE A 161 -1.35 -0.97 11.15
N THR A 162 -0.89 -1.31 12.34
CA THR A 162 0.43 -0.95 12.88
C THR A 162 1.23 -2.18 13.25
#